data_AF-A0A924T8Q7-F1
#
_entry.id   AF-A0A924T8Q7-F1
#
_cell.length_a   1.000
_cell.length_b   1.000
_cell.length_c   1.000
_cell.angle_alpha   90.00
_cell.angle_beta   90.00
_cell.angle_gamma   90.00
#
_symmetry.space_group_name_H-M   'P 1'
#
loop_
_entity.id
_entity.type
_entity.pdbx_description
1 polymer ?
#
loop_
_entity_poly.entity_id
_entity_poly.type
_entity_poly.pdbx_seq_one_letter_code
_entity_poly.pdbx_strand_id
1 'polypeptide(L)' 'AMEVEGQAGAGMVKITLTGKHDCKRVQIDAGVMDDKDMLEDLITAAINDATRKLAVQSESKMGALGAGMNLPPGMKLPF' A
#
# COMPACT_ATOMS: atom_id res chain seq x y z
N ALA A 1 -2.32 -9.06 -10.21
CA ALA A 1 -1.72 -9.05 -8.85
C ALA A 1 -2.35 -7.89 -8.06
N MET A 2 -2.39 -7.95 -6.73
CA MET A 2 -2.82 -6.79 -5.93
C MET A 2 -1.77 -5.68 -6.07
N GLU A 3 -2.21 -4.46 -6.35
CA GLU A 3 -1.36 -3.28 -6.47
C GLU A 3 -2.01 -2.14 -5.71
N VAL A 4 -1.18 -1.34 -5.05
CA VAL A 4 -1.59 -0.13 -4.33
C VAL A 4 -0.72 1.03 -4.78
N GLU A 5 -1.34 2.19 -4.90
CA GLU A 5 -0.65 3.43 -5.23
C GLU A 5 -0.62 4.32 -3.98
N GLY A 6 0.59 4.59 -3.50
CA GLY A 6 0.85 5.64 -2.53
C GLY A 6 1.23 6.94 -3.23
N GLN A 7 0.89 8.07 -2.63
CA GLN A 7 1.19 9.38 -3.18
C GLN A 7 1.53 10.42 -2.11
N ALA A 8 2.30 11.43 -2.51
CA ALA A 8 2.63 12.59 -1.69
C ALA A 8 2.61 13.88 -2.52
N GLY A 9 2.53 15.03 -1.85
CA GLY A 9 2.59 16.34 -2.49
C GLY A 9 1.50 16.52 -3.54
N ALA A 10 0.24 16.21 -3.21
CA ALA A 10 -0.89 16.23 -4.14
C ALA A 10 -0.70 15.38 -5.42
N GLY A 11 0.13 14.33 -5.36
CA GLY A 11 0.40 13.44 -6.48
C GLY A 11 1.67 13.78 -7.26
N MET A 12 2.48 14.74 -6.78
CA MET A 12 3.81 15.03 -7.33
C MET A 12 4.76 13.84 -7.24
N VAL A 13 4.62 13.00 -6.21
CA VAL A 13 5.29 11.69 -6.15
C VAL A 13 4.25 10.61 -6.00
N LYS A 14 4.33 9.58 -6.85
CA LYS A 14 3.47 8.38 -6.82
C LYS A 14 4.32 7.12 -6.86
N ILE A 15 4.00 6.16 -6.00
CA ILE A 15 4.70 4.88 -5.89
C ILE A 15 3.69 3.75 -5.93
N THR A 16 3.87 2.83 -6.88
CA THR A 16 3.07 1.62 -7.00
C THR A 16 3.80 0.46 -6.32
N LEU A 17 3.20 -0.09 -5.27
CA LEU A 17 3.66 -1.32 -4.62
C LEU A 17 2.77 -2.50 -4.99
N THR A 18 3.36 -3.68 -5.08
CA THR A 18 2.60 -4.92 -5.22
C THR A 18 2.16 -5.46 -3.85
N GLY A 19 1.26 -6.45 -3.86
CA GLY A 19 0.87 -7.26 -2.70
C GLY A 19 2.01 -7.91 -1.92
N LYS A 20 3.23 -7.95 -2.46
CA LYS A 20 4.43 -8.52 -1.82
C LYS A 20 5.39 -7.45 -1.29
N HIS A 21 4.97 -6.18 -1.26
CA HIS A 21 5.82 -5.02 -0.98
C HIS A 21 6.89 -4.74 -2.06
N ASP A 22 6.86 -5.40 -3.22
CA ASP A 22 7.76 -5.06 -4.32
C ASP A 22 7.37 -3.71 -4.95
N CYS A 23 8.35 -2.81 -5.12
CA CYS A 23 8.15 -1.56 -5.84
C CYS A 23 8.11 -1.79 -7.35
N LYS A 24 6.98 -1.47 -7.97
CA LYS A 24 6.74 -1.71 -9.40
C LYS A 24 6.97 -0.45 -10.25
N ARG A 25 6.65 0.72 -9.70
CA ARG A 25 6.75 2.00 -10.42
C ARG A 25 6.93 3.16 -9.45
N VAL A 26 7.75 4.12 -9.86
CA VAL A 26 7.89 5.44 -9.23
C VAL A 26 7.64 6.49 -10.31
N GLN A 27 6.81 7.48 -10.00
CA GLN A 27 6.55 8.65 -10.86
C GLN A 27 6.81 9.90 -10.04
N ILE A 28 7.54 10.83 -10.63
CA ILE A 28 7.95 12.08 -10.00
C ILE A 28 7.62 13.20 -10.99
N ASP A 29 6.89 14.20 -10.52
CA ASP A 29 6.58 15.41 -11.28
C ASP A 29 7.82 16.28 -11.47
N ALA A 30 7.93 16.94 -12.62
CA ALA A 30 9.09 17.77 -12.93
C ALA A 30 9.24 18.96 -11.97
N GLY A 31 8.14 19.45 -11.38
CA GLY A 31 8.13 20.61 -10.49
C GLY A 31 8.72 20.38 -9.09
N VAL A 32 9.16 19.16 -8.76
CA VAL A 32 9.85 18.85 -7.50
C VAL A 32 11.27 18.33 -7.71
N MET A 33 11.79 18.38 -8.94
CA MET A 33 13.10 17.80 -9.28
C MET A 33 14.28 18.69 -8.88
N ASP A 34 14.02 19.99 -8.71
CA ASP A 34 14.98 21.05 -8.39
C ASP A 34 15.14 21.28 -6.88
N ASP A 35 14.22 20.76 -6.06
CA ASP A 35 14.31 20.76 -4.60
C ASP A 35 14.53 19.33 -4.07
N LYS A 36 15.82 19.00 -3.85
CA LYS A 36 16.24 17.67 -3.41
C LYS A 36 15.62 17.30 -2.06
N ASP A 37 15.64 18.21 -1.09
CA ASP A 37 15.21 17.93 0.27
C ASP A 37 13.70 17.67 0.29
N MET A 38 12.93 18.49 -0.45
CA MET A 38 11.50 18.24 -0.65
C MET A 38 11.24 16.91 -1.36
N LEU A 39 12.00 16.57 -2.40
CA LEU A 39 11.82 15.32 -3.13
C LEU A 39 12.05 14.09 -2.22
N GLU A 40 13.08 14.11 -1.38
CA GLU A 40 13.37 13.05 -0.41
C GLU A 40 12.22 12.87 0.59
N ASP A 41 11.67 13.97 1.10
CA ASP A 41 10.52 13.96 2.00
C ASP A 41 9.26 13.40 1.31
N LEU A 42 8.99 13.83 0.07
CA LEU A 42 7.84 13.36 -0.70
C LEU A 42 7.93 11.87 -1.04
N ILE A 43 9.11 11.37 -1.40
CA ILE A 43 9.34 9.94 -1.63
C ILE A 43 9.04 9.17 -0.34
N THR A 44 9.58 9.61 0.79
CA THR A 44 9.35 8.99 2.10
C THR A 44 7.85 8.93 2.44
N ALA A 45 7.15 10.05 2.24
CA ALA A 45 5.71 10.12 2.46
C ALA A 45 4.92 9.19 1.52
N ALA A 46 5.27 9.12 0.24
CA ALA A 46 4.57 8.27 -0.73
C ALA A 46 4.76 6.77 -0.44
N ILE A 47 5.95 6.34 0.01
CA ILE A 47 6.20 4.95 0.45
C ILE A 47 5.33 4.61 1.66
N ASN A 48 5.26 5.51 2.64
CA ASN A 48 4.47 5.32 3.86
C ASN A 48 2.96 5.24 3.54
N ASP A 49 2.47 6.08 2.64
CA ASP A 49 1.09 6.04 2.15
C ASP A 49 0.78 4.72 1.43
N ALA A 50 1.66 4.26 0.52
CA ALA A 50 1.51 2.97 -0.16
C ALA A 50 1.48 1.81 0.83
N THR A 51 2.39 1.80 1.81
CA THR A 51 2.49 0.74 2.83
C THR A 51 1.23 0.68 3.70
N ARG A 52 0.70 1.83 4.12
CA ARG A 52 -0.56 1.89 4.89
C ARG A 52 -1.74 1.36 4.08
N LYS A 53 -1.85 1.77 2.82
CA LYS A 53 -2.90 1.28 1.90
C LYS A 53 -2.77 -0.23 1.66
N LEU A 54 -1.55 -0.74 1.57
CA LEU A 54 -1.29 -2.18 1.43
C LEU A 54 -1.78 -2.96 2.64
N ALA A 55 -1.49 -2.48 3.86
CA ALA A 55 -1.95 -3.09 5.10
C ALA A 55 -3.48 -3.15 5.16
N VAL A 56 -4.17 -2.04 4.88
CA VAL A 56 -5.64 -1.96 4.86
C VAL A 56 -6.25 -2.92 3.82
N GLN A 57 -5.68 -3.00 2.61
CA GLN A 57 -6.16 -3.93 1.59
C GLN A 57 -5.89 -5.40 1.96
N SER A 58 -4.76 -5.70 2.60
CA SER A 58 -4.43 -7.04 3.07
C SER A 58 -5.41 -7.50 4.16
N GLU A 59 -5.67 -6.66 5.15
CA GLU A 59 -6.66 -6.92 6.20
C GLU A 59 -8.06 -7.09 5.63
N SER A 60 -8.46 -6.23 4.69
CA SER A 60 -9.77 -6.33 4.02
C SER A 60 -9.95 -7.66 3.30
N LYS A 61 -8.89 -8.19 2.64
CA LYS A 61 -8.93 -9.50 1.97
C LYS A 61 -8.97 -10.66 2.96
N MET A 62 -8.23 -10.58 4.06
CA MET A 62 -8.30 -11.59 5.13
C MET A 62 -9.67 -11.59 5.81
N GLY A 63 -10.25 -10.41 6.06
CA GLY A 63 -11.60 -10.26 6.59
C GLY A 63 -12.68 -10.76 5.62
N ALA A 64 -12.56 -10.47 4.33
CA ALA A 64 -13.46 -10.99 3.30
C ALA A 64 -13.39 -12.52 3.17
N LEU A 65 -12.20 -13.11 3.31
CA LEU A 65 -12.03 -14.57 3.36
C LEU A 65 -12.61 -15.16 4.66
N GLY A 66 -12.42 -14.50 5.81
CA GLY A 66 -13.00 -14.91 7.08
C GLY A 66 -14.53 -14.79 7.12
N ALA A 67 -15.11 -13.82 6.40
CA ALA A 67 -16.56 -13.65 6.27
C ALA A 67 -17.18 -14.57 5.19
N GLY A 68 -16.42 -14.89 4.13
CA GLY A 68 -16.84 -15.84 3.09
C GLY A 68 -16.70 -17.30 3.51
N MET A 69 -15.80 -17.59 4.44
CA MET A 69 -15.77 -18.85 5.17
C MET A 69 -16.81 -18.74 6.30
N ASN A 70 -18.04 -19.13 5.99
CA ASN A 70 -19.10 -19.42 6.97
C ASN A 70 -18.62 -20.59 7.85
N LEU A 71 -17.60 -20.36 8.70
CA LEU A 71 -17.03 -21.37 9.57
C LEU A 71 -18.20 -21.89 10.42
N PRO A 72 -18.57 -23.18 10.28
CA PRO A 72 -19.65 -23.75 11.06
C PRO A 72 -19.35 -23.47 12.54
N PRO A 73 -20.32 -22.95 13.31
CA PRO A 73 -20.12 -22.67 14.72
C PRO A 73 -19.72 -23.98 15.42
N GLY A 74 -18.44 -24.12 15.77
CA GLY A 74 -17.90 -25.34 16.37
C GLY A 74 -16.48 -25.75 15.99
N MET A 75 -15.84 -25.13 14.99
CA MET A 75 -14.46 -25.49 14.64
C MET A 75 -13.44 -24.85 15.60
N LYS A 76 -13.28 -25.47 16.78
CA LYS A 76 -12.09 -25.31 17.64
C LYS A 76 -10.87 -25.69 16.80
N LEU A 77 -9.98 -24.73 16.56
CA LEU A 77 -8.64 -25.01 16.05
C LEU A 77 -7.94 -25.94 17.05
N PRO A 78 -7.45 -27.12 16.63
CA PRO A 78 -6.73 -28.01 17.52
C PRO A 78 -5.31 -27.45 17.70
N PHE A 79 -5.11 -26.87 18.90
CA PHE A 79 -3.84 -26.54 19.56
C PHE A 79 -3.05 -25.36 19.00
#